data_AF-A0A9E4TGI9-F1
#
_entry.id   AF-A0A9E4TGI9-F1
#
_cell.length_a   1.000
_cell.length_b   1.000
_cell.length_c   1.000
_cell.angle_alpha   90.00
_cell.angle_beta   90.00
_cell.angle_gamma   90.00
#
_symmetry.space_group_name_H-M   'P 1'
#
loop_
_entity.id
_entity.type
_entity.pdbx_description
1 polymer ?
#
loop_
_entity_poly.entity_id
_entity_poly.type
_entity_poly.pdbx_seq_one_letter_code
_entity_poly.pdbx_strand_id
1 'polypeptide(L)'
;AQHLTRVRESQTYLKQTYSDIVKKVAQSRGLKCEVDSTSIKYDHVVQADQTPWEFVRYMAARVGYDVYVNGDKLFFKEPQKTKASGIELKWGHTLSQFNATASVAFQVRKVQVRGWDPKNQKAIVGKASTGKNGFEADLGEQKSGPDIAHATVKADETYIGNWPVVDQKEATTLAEALAYDMERDHVHAEGVTTIGMPEILPGKLIEVEGVGKRFDGKYLVTSTTHRYDGTEGYTTAFTVGGSQPNTLSGPLGGRGNVKPEYPGVVIAVVTNNKDPENTNRVKVKYPWLYDGSAEVESDWARIAVPDAGKDRGFQWLPEINDEVLVAFEHGDINRPFVLGSLWSAKNTPPVAGSEAVKSDKVVQRVIKSRSGHTIILNDEQGKEQIIIRDKTGKNEIVIDSKENTLTIKVDKDIMLDAGGKIDIKGAQAISISSAGQDVSIECNNFKVNAKQSAEISSSLGMTLKAGTQMSVEGGAQTAIKGAIVNIG
;
A
#
# COMPACT_ATOMS: atom_id res chain seq x y z
N ALA A 1 -2.55 -0.09 -34.67
CA ALA A 1 -1.39 -0.49 -33.84
C ALA A 1 -0.45 0.67 -33.50
N GLN A 2 0.12 1.39 -34.49
CA GLN A 2 1.10 2.47 -34.22
C GLN A 2 0.57 3.62 -33.32
N HIS A 3 -0.73 3.90 -33.33
CA HIS A 3 -1.34 4.90 -32.44
C HIS A 3 -1.32 4.50 -30.95
N LEU A 4 -1.17 3.21 -30.63
CA LEU A 4 -1.21 2.69 -29.26
C LEU A 4 0.18 2.41 -28.67
N THR A 5 1.24 2.38 -29.48
CA THR A 5 2.56 1.86 -29.07
C THR A 5 3.68 2.91 -29.06
N ARG A 6 3.41 4.15 -29.48
CA ARG A 6 4.46 5.16 -29.71
C ARG A 6 4.73 6.07 -28.51
N VAL A 7 3.67 6.48 -27.80
CA VAL A 7 3.74 7.49 -26.74
C VAL A 7 3.40 6.81 -25.42
N ARG A 8 4.29 6.96 -24.44
CA ARG A 8 4.00 6.64 -23.04
C ARG A 8 3.32 7.85 -22.42
N GLU A 9 2.29 7.59 -21.64
CA GLU A 9 1.52 8.64 -20.99
C GLU A 9 1.05 8.16 -19.62
N SER A 10 0.58 9.11 -18.82
CA SER A 10 -0.05 8.81 -17.54
C SER A 10 -1.48 9.28 -17.53
N GLN A 11 -2.37 8.48 -16.96
CA GLN A 11 -3.77 8.84 -16.82
C GLN A 11 -4.43 8.06 -15.68
N THR A 12 -5.28 8.74 -14.90
CA THR A 12 -6.02 8.12 -13.81
C THR A 12 -7.48 7.89 -14.20
N TYR A 13 -7.97 6.70 -13.90
CA TYR A 13 -9.34 6.26 -14.12
C TYR A 13 -9.98 5.90 -12.78
N LEU A 14 -11.06 6.60 -12.43
CA LEU A 14 -11.73 6.46 -11.13
C LEU A 14 -13.09 5.79 -11.27
N LYS A 15 -13.38 4.81 -10.41
CA LYS A 15 -14.69 4.14 -10.33
C LYS A 15 -15.14 3.59 -11.68
N GLN A 16 -14.27 2.86 -12.38
CA GLN A 16 -14.54 2.32 -13.71
C GLN A 16 -14.25 0.82 -13.81
N THR A 17 -14.89 0.15 -14.77
CA THR A 17 -14.50 -1.21 -15.17
C THR A 17 -13.36 -1.17 -16.19
N TYR A 18 -12.59 -2.25 -16.36
CA TYR A 18 -11.57 -2.29 -17.41
C TYR A 18 -12.18 -2.12 -18.81
N SER A 19 -13.36 -2.67 -19.07
CA SER A 19 -14.09 -2.45 -20.32
C SER A 19 -14.40 -0.97 -20.59
N ASP A 20 -14.71 -0.17 -19.56
CA ASP A 20 -14.94 1.27 -19.73
C ASP A 20 -13.64 2.01 -20.03
N ILE A 21 -12.55 1.61 -19.37
CA ILE A 21 -11.22 2.20 -19.54
C ILE A 21 -10.71 1.92 -20.96
N VAL A 22 -10.80 0.67 -21.43
CA VAL A 22 -10.37 0.28 -22.79
C VAL A 22 -11.13 1.05 -23.87
N LYS A 23 -12.45 1.26 -23.70
CA LYS A 23 -13.24 2.09 -24.62
C LYS A 23 -12.74 3.53 -24.68
N LYS A 24 -12.41 4.13 -23.53
CA LYS A 24 -11.84 5.50 -23.47
C LYS A 24 -10.47 5.57 -24.14
N VAL A 25 -9.60 4.58 -23.90
CA VAL A 25 -8.28 4.49 -24.53
C VAL A 25 -8.39 4.36 -26.05
N ALA A 26 -9.34 3.55 -26.55
CA ALA A 26 -9.59 3.45 -27.99
C ALA A 26 -10.08 4.79 -28.58
N GLN A 27 -11.04 5.44 -27.91
CA GLN A 27 -11.62 6.71 -28.34
C GLN A 27 -10.58 7.83 -28.38
N SER A 28 -9.70 7.94 -27.38
CA SER A 28 -8.65 8.97 -27.34
C SER A 28 -7.64 8.86 -28.49
N ARG A 29 -7.56 7.69 -29.12
CA ARG A 29 -6.70 7.40 -30.28
C ARG A 29 -7.46 7.34 -31.61
N GLY A 30 -8.74 7.69 -31.62
CA GLY A 30 -9.57 7.69 -32.83
C GLY A 30 -9.82 6.29 -33.39
N LEU A 31 -9.68 5.24 -32.57
CA LEU A 31 -9.94 3.87 -32.99
C LEU A 31 -11.41 3.50 -32.73
N LYS A 32 -12.00 2.72 -33.64
CA LYS A 32 -13.23 1.99 -33.34
C LYS A 32 -12.90 0.91 -32.32
N CYS A 33 -13.87 0.48 -31.53
CA CYS A 33 -13.64 -0.63 -30.59
C CYS A 33 -14.81 -1.59 -30.49
N GLU A 34 -14.49 -2.85 -30.20
CA GLU A 34 -15.43 -3.89 -29.82
C GLU A 34 -14.91 -4.52 -28.53
N VAL A 35 -15.60 -4.22 -27.43
CA VAL A 35 -15.13 -4.45 -26.06
C VAL A 35 -16.21 -5.20 -25.30
N ASP A 36 -15.93 -6.44 -24.92
CA ASP A 36 -16.81 -7.24 -24.08
C ASP A 36 -16.83 -6.68 -22.65
N SER A 37 -17.96 -6.84 -21.95
CA SER A 37 -18.17 -6.20 -20.65
C SER A 37 -17.41 -6.91 -19.54
N THR A 38 -16.61 -6.17 -18.79
CA THR A 38 -16.00 -6.64 -17.54
C THR A 38 -16.85 -6.23 -16.34
N SER A 39 -16.81 -7.01 -15.25
CA SER A 39 -17.77 -6.86 -14.15
C SER A 39 -17.18 -6.35 -12.83
N ILE A 40 -15.86 -6.13 -12.76
CA ILE A 40 -15.18 -5.59 -11.58
C ILE A 40 -15.01 -4.09 -11.77
N LYS A 41 -15.41 -3.32 -10.77
CA LYS A 41 -15.29 -1.87 -10.75
C LYS A 41 -14.14 -1.49 -9.83
N TYR A 42 -13.17 -0.78 -10.37
CA TYR A 42 -11.99 -0.34 -9.65
C TYR A 42 -12.18 1.08 -9.15
N ASP A 43 -11.91 1.33 -7.88
CA ASP A 43 -11.95 2.67 -7.31
C ASP A 43 -10.90 3.58 -7.95
N HIS A 44 -9.72 3.01 -8.23
CA HIS A 44 -8.58 3.72 -8.80
C HIS A 44 -7.73 2.80 -9.69
N VAL A 45 -7.51 3.21 -10.95
CA VAL A 45 -6.58 2.57 -11.89
C VAL A 45 -5.75 3.65 -12.56
N VAL A 46 -4.43 3.51 -12.53
CA VAL A 46 -3.49 4.43 -13.17
C VAL A 46 -2.78 3.72 -14.31
N GLN A 47 -2.82 4.35 -15.47
CA GLN A 47 -1.82 4.17 -16.51
C GLN A 47 -0.63 5.04 -16.10
N ALA A 48 0.51 4.45 -15.73
CA ALA A 48 1.64 5.20 -15.15
C ALA A 48 2.86 5.07 -16.05
N ASP A 49 3.16 6.12 -16.84
CA ASP A 49 4.20 6.09 -17.87
C ASP A 49 4.10 4.81 -18.71
N GLN A 50 2.94 4.52 -19.28
CA GLN A 50 2.75 3.33 -20.13
C GLN A 50 2.20 3.74 -21.48
N THR A 51 2.56 2.99 -22.51
CA THR A 51 1.85 3.10 -23.78
C THR A 51 0.40 2.58 -23.60
N PRO A 52 -0.58 3.13 -24.32
CA PRO A 52 -1.93 2.59 -24.38
C PRO A 52 -1.98 1.08 -24.62
N TRP A 53 -1.08 0.57 -25.47
CA TRP A 53 -1.01 -0.85 -25.79
C TRP A 53 -0.58 -1.71 -24.59
N GLU A 54 0.47 -1.31 -23.87
CA GLU A 54 0.91 -2.01 -22.65
C GLU A 54 -0.19 -2.00 -21.59
N PHE A 55 -0.86 -0.86 -21.42
CA PHE A 55 -1.91 -0.69 -20.44
C PHE A 55 -3.13 -1.57 -20.74
N VAL A 56 -3.58 -1.62 -22.00
CA VAL A 56 -4.68 -2.51 -22.42
C VAL A 56 -4.28 -3.98 -22.32
N ARG A 57 -3.04 -4.35 -22.69
CA ARG A 57 -2.53 -5.72 -22.51
C ARG A 57 -2.47 -6.14 -21.05
N TYR A 58 -2.08 -5.24 -20.16
CA TYR A 58 -2.11 -5.49 -18.72
C TYR A 58 -3.53 -5.79 -18.24
N MET A 59 -4.51 -4.95 -18.61
CA MET A 59 -5.92 -5.19 -18.26
C MET A 59 -6.43 -6.51 -18.85
N ALA A 60 -6.08 -6.81 -20.11
CA ALA A 60 -6.45 -8.06 -20.78
C ALA A 60 -5.90 -9.29 -20.03
N ALA A 61 -4.63 -9.24 -19.63
CA ALA A 61 -4.00 -10.30 -18.84
C ALA A 61 -4.64 -10.47 -17.45
N ARG A 62 -5.16 -9.39 -16.84
CA ARG A 62 -5.86 -9.45 -15.55
C ARG A 62 -7.20 -10.20 -15.63
N VAL A 63 -7.90 -10.10 -16.76
CA VAL A 63 -9.24 -10.69 -16.94
C VAL A 63 -9.28 -11.89 -17.88
N GLY A 64 -8.15 -12.23 -18.51
CA GLY A 64 -8.06 -13.37 -19.44
C GLY A 64 -8.68 -13.08 -20.80
N TYR A 65 -8.69 -11.82 -21.23
CA TYR A 65 -9.28 -11.40 -22.50
C TYR A 65 -8.21 -11.36 -23.59
N ASP A 66 -8.62 -11.60 -24.83
CA ASP A 66 -7.79 -11.39 -26.01
C ASP A 66 -7.86 -9.92 -26.43
N VAL A 67 -6.68 -9.34 -26.73
CA VAL A 67 -6.56 -7.98 -27.28
C VAL A 67 -5.81 -7.99 -28.60
N TYR A 68 -6.43 -7.42 -29.64
CA TYR A 68 -5.82 -7.27 -30.96
C TYR A 68 -6.43 -6.10 -31.72
N VAL A 69 -5.77 -5.66 -32.79
CA VAL A 69 -6.25 -4.60 -33.68
C VAL A 69 -6.40 -5.17 -35.08
N ASN A 70 -7.58 -5.03 -35.67
CA ASN A 70 -7.83 -5.35 -37.08
C ASN A 70 -8.27 -4.06 -37.80
N GLY A 71 -7.45 -3.60 -38.74
CA GLY A 71 -7.64 -2.31 -39.41
C GLY A 71 -7.65 -1.14 -38.42
N ASP A 72 -8.76 -0.40 -38.39
CA ASP A 72 -9.01 0.75 -37.51
C ASP A 72 -9.76 0.40 -36.20
N LYS A 73 -10.01 -0.91 -35.96
CA LYS A 73 -10.81 -1.38 -34.83
C LYS A 73 -9.97 -2.17 -33.81
N LEU A 74 -10.03 -1.75 -32.55
CA LEU A 74 -9.49 -2.47 -31.38
C LEU A 74 -10.51 -3.49 -30.86
N PHE A 75 -10.06 -4.70 -30.62
CA PHE A 75 -10.87 -5.77 -30.01
C PHE A 75 -10.33 -6.07 -28.62
N PHE A 76 -11.23 -6.15 -27.64
CA PHE A 76 -10.94 -6.58 -26.27
C PHE A 76 -12.06 -7.53 -25.86
N LYS A 77 -11.80 -8.83 -25.99
CA LYS A 77 -12.87 -9.84 -26.02
C LYS A 77 -12.58 -11.04 -25.15
N GLU A 78 -13.64 -11.71 -24.74
CA GLU A 78 -13.51 -13.03 -24.14
C GLU A 78 -12.87 -14.02 -25.14
N PRO A 79 -12.04 -14.94 -24.64
CA PRO A 79 -11.33 -15.87 -25.50
C PRO A 79 -12.27 -16.85 -26.17
N GLN A 80 -11.98 -17.18 -27.43
CA GLN A 80 -12.78 -18.17 -28.16
C GLN A 80 -12.38 -19.60 -27.78
N LYS A 81 -13.39 -20.44 -27.56
CA LYS A 81 -13.21 -21.88 -27.34
C LYS A 81 -12.87 -22.59 -28.64
N THR A 82 -11.99 -23.59 -28.58
CA THR A 82 -11.42 -24.28 -29.75
C THR A 82 -12.36 -25.30 -30.41
N LYS A 83 -13.55 -25.53 -29.84
CA LYS A 83 -14.51 -26.54 -30.34
C LYS A 83 -15.41 -26.06 -31.49
N ALA A 84 -15.41 -24.78 -31.83
CA ALA A 84 -16.22 -24.27 -32.93
C ALA A 84 -15.65 -24.70 -34.30
N SER A 85 -16.45 -24.55 -35.36
CA SER A 85 -16.02 -24.89 -36.72
C SER A 85 -14.89 -23.98 -37.19
N GLY A 86 -13.84 -24.57 -37.77
CA GLY A 86 -12.68 -23.86 -38.30
C GLY A 86 -12.61 -23.88 -39.82
N ILE A 87 -11.63 -23.17 -40.36
CA ILE A 87 -11.25 -23.24 -41.78
C ILE A 87 -10.45 -24.54 -41.99
N GLU A 88 -10.86 -25.37 -42.94
CA GLU A 88 -10.29 -26.69 -43.18
C GLU A 88 -8.94 -26.61 -43.92
N LEU A 89 -7.90 -27.18 -43.31
CA LEU A 89 -6.53 -27.21 -43.82
C LEU A 89 -6.04 -28.66 -43.93
N LYS A 90 -5.92 -29.15 -45.17
CA LYS A 90 -5.48 -30.51 -45.47
C LYS A 90 -4.03 -30.54 -45.90
N TRP A 91 -3.24 -31.37 -45.23
CA TRP A 91 -1.84 -31.63 -45.56
C TRP A 91 -1.69 -32.03 -47.03
N GLY A 92 -0.75 -31.38 -47.74
CA GLY A 92 -0.47 -31.63 -49.15
C GLY A 92 -1.50 -31.07 -50.14
N HIS A 93 -2.60 -30.48 -49.64
CA HIS A 93 -3.62 -29.83 -50.47
C HIS A 93 -3.64 -28.32 -50.21
N THR A 94 -4.20 -27.91 -49.06
CA THR A 94 -4.29 -26.50 -48.66
C THR A 94 -3.19 -26.11 -47.66
N LEU A 95 -2.49 -27.08 -47.09
CA LEU A 95 -1.38 -26.88 -46.15
C LEU A 95 -0.08 -27.49 -46.72
N SER A 96 0.94 -26.66 -46.90
CA SER A 96 2.24 -27.06 -47.48
C SER A 96 3.30 -27.30 -46.42
N GLN A 97 3.25 -26.56 -45.31
CA GLN A 97 4.17 -26.70 -44.18
C GLN A 97 3.38 -26.66 -42.87
N PHE A 98 3.78 -27.50 -41.92
CA PHE A 98 3.20 -27.52 -40.58
C PHE A 98 4.22 -28.05 -39.57
N ASN A 99 4.55 -27.22 -38.59
CA ASN A 99 5.45 -27.54 -37.50
C ASN A 99 4.68 -27.35 -36.19
N ALA A 100 4.49 -28.41 -35.41
CA ALA A 100 3.79 -28.34 -34.13
C ALA A 100 4.65 -28.89 -32.99
N THR A 101 4.61 -28.21 -31.84
CA THR A 101 5.27 -28.59 -30.59
C THR A 101 4.24 -28.59 -29.47
N ALA A 102 4.09 -29.74 -28.81
CA ALA A 102 3.31 -29.85 -27.57
C ALA A 102 4.27 -29.81 -26.37
N SER A 103 4.08 -28.85 -25.47
CA SER A 103 4.88 -28.66 -24.26
C SER A 103 4.02 -28.83 -23.01
N VAL A 104 4.55 -29.56 -22.04
CA VAL A 104 3.97 -29.65 -20.68
C VAL A 104 4.69 -28.73 -19.69
N ALA A 105 5.59 -27.87 -20.16
CA ALA A 105 6.23 -26.87 -19.33
C ALA A 105 5.17 -25.91 -18.76
N PHE A 106 5.22 -25.67 -17.45
CA PHE A 106 4.27 -24.84 -16.70
C PHE A 106 2.79 -25.25 -16.75
N GLN A 107 2.48 -26.46 -17.26
CA GLN A 107 1.14 -27.04 -17.18
C GLN A 107 0.90 -27.58 -15.76
N VAL A 108 -0.21 -27.19 -15.16
CA VAL A 108 -0.69 -27.65 -13.84
C VAL A 108 -2.19 -27.80 -13.90
N ARG A 109 -2.80 -28.69 -13.10
CA ARG A 109 -4.26 -28.93 -13.09
C ARG A 109 -5.08 -27.82 -12.47
N LYS A 110 -4.44 -27.00 -11.63
CA LYS A 110 -5.10 -25.95 -10.85
C LYS A 110 -4.19 -24.75 -10.65
N VAL A 111 -4.79 -23.57 -10.72
CA VAL A 111 -4.13 -22.28 -10.45
C VAL A 111 -4.76 -21.67 -9.22
N GLN A 112 -3.93 -21.25 -8.27
CA GLN A 112 -4.37 -20.49 -7.11
C GLN A 112 -3.73 -19.10 -7.09
N VAL A 113 -4.57 -18.06 -7.07
CA VAL A 113 -4.15 -16.67 -6.87
C VAL A 113 -4.39 -16.28 -5.43
N ARG A 114 -3.38 -15.74 -4.76
CA ARG A 114 -3.45 -15.37 -3.35
C ARG A 114 -3.18 -13.88 -3.17
N GLY A 115 -3.97 -13.26 -2.31
CA GLY A 115 -3.81 -11.86 -1.92
C GLY A 115 -4.18 -11.65 -0.46
N TRP A 116 -4.12 -10.39 -0.02
CA TRP A 116 -4.47 -9.99 1.33
C TRP A 116 -5.60 -8.95 1.30
N ASP A 117 -6.66 -9.18 2.07
CA ASP A 117 -7.71 -8.21 2.31
C ASP A 117 -7.35 -7.38 3.56
N PRO A 118 -6.90 -6.13 3.41
CA PRO A 118 -6.51 -5.31 4.55
C PRO A 118 -7.70 -4.86 5.41
N LYS A 119 -8.91 -4.81 4.85
CA LYS A 119 -10.11 -4.35 5.55
C LYS A 119 -10.63 -5.41 6.51
N ASN A 120 -10.64 -6.66 6.05
CA ASN A 120 -11.10 -7.80 6.86
C ASN A 120 -9.96 -8.60 7.51
N GLN A 121 -8.69 -8.23 7.26
CA GLN A 121 -7.49 -8.93 7.74
C GLN A 121 -7.52 -10.44 7.45
N LYS A 122 -7.83 -10.81 6.21
CA LYS A 122 -7.92 -12.22 5.80
C LYS A 122 -7.23 -12.47 4.46
N ALA A 123 -6.76 -13.69 4.27
CA ALA A 123 -6.25 -14.11 2.97
C ALA A 123 -7.38 -14.19 1.94
N ILE A 124 -7.13 -13.67 0.76
CA ILE A 124 -7.97 -13.85 -0.44
C ILE A 124 -7.38 -15.03 -1.22
N VAL A 125 -8.23 -15.96 -1.67
CA VAL A 125 -7.78 -17.15 -2.41
C VAL A 125 -8.70 -17.42 -3.60
N GLY A 126 -8.28 -16.97 -4.78
CA GLY A 126 -8.90 -17.31 -6.06
C GLY A 126 -8.41 -18.66 -6.56
N LYS A 127 -9.29 -19.46 -7.17
CA LYS A 127 -8.94 -20.79 -7.69
C LYS A 127 -9.56 -21.00 -9.07
N ALA A 128 -8.80 -21.63 -9.97
CA ALA A 128 -9.29 -22.12 -11.25
C ALA A 128 -8.70 -23.50 -11.55
N SER A 129 -9.40 -24.29 -12.36
CA SER A 129 -8.91 -25.56 -12.90
C SER A 129 -8.52 -25.39 -14.37
N THR A 130 -7.65 -26.24 -14.88
CA THR A 130 -7.18 -26.26 -16.28
C THR A 130 -7.55 -27.58 -16.96
N GLY A 131 -7.38 -27.65 -18.29
CA GLY A 131 -7.56 -28.84 -19.12
C GLY A 131 -9.02 -29.15 -19.49
N LYS A 132 -9.97 -28.33 -19.03
CA LYS A 132 -11.42 -28.56 -19.27
C LYS A 132 -12.18 -27.30 -19.69
N ASN A 133 -11.51 -26.16 -19.82
CA ASN A 133 -12.19 -24.91 -20.15
C ASN A 133 -12.42 -24.74 -21.65
N GLY A 134 -11.77 -25.58 -22.47
CA GLY A 134 -11.96 -25.67 -23.91
C GLY A 134 -11.13 -24.65 -24.69
N PHE A 135 -9.98 -24.25 -24.15
CA PHE A 135 -9.05 -23.32 -24.78
C PHE A 135 -7.78 -23.99 -25.32
N GLU A 136 -7.50 -25.23 -24.90
CA GLU A 136 -6.44 -26.06 -25.50
C GLU A 136 -6.76 -26.39 -26.96
N ALA A 137 -5.73 -26.60 -27.77
CA ALA A 137 -5.90 -27.16 -29.11
C ALA A 137 -6.63 -28.51 -29.02
N ASP A 138 -7.66 -28.69 -29.85
CA ASP A 138 -8.47 -29.92 -29.86
C ASP A 138 -7.75 -30.98 -30.67
N LEU A 139 -6.72 -31.57 -30.07
CA LEU A 139 -5.92 -32.63 -30.66
C LEU A 139 -6.68 -33.97 -30.58
N GLY A 140 -6.56 -34.82 -31.60
CA GLY A 140 -7.19 -36.15 -31.62
C GLY A 140 -6.81 -37.10 -30.47
N GLU A 141 -5.78 -36.77 -29.67
CA GLU A 141 -5.42 -37.50 -28.44
C GLU A 141 -6.18 -36.97 -27.21
N GLN A 142 -6.81 -37.88 -26.46
CA GLN A 142 -7.77 -37.57 -25.38
C GLN A 142 -7.18 -36.98 -24.08
N LYS A 143 -5.87 -36.69 -23.99
CA LYS A 143 -5.23 -36.22 -22.74
C LYS A 143 -4.82 -34.76 -22.83
N SER A 144 -5.37 -33.94 -21.94
CA SER A 144 -5.02 -32.51 -21.80
C SER A 144 -3.57 -32.32 -21.37
N GLY A 145 -2.99 -31.16 -21.69
CA GLY A 145 -1.64 -30.78 -21.26
C GLY A 145 -1.42 -30.94 -19.74
N PRO A 146 -2.33 -30.44 -18.89
CA PRO A 146 -2.29 -30.63 -17.44
C PRO A 146 -2.38 -32.10 -16.98
N ASP A 147 -3.18 -32.93 -17.66
CA ASP A 147 -3.26 -34.35 -17.29
C ASP A 147 -1.97 -35.10 -17.65
N ILE A 148 -1.31 -34.73 -18.76
CA ILE A 148 0.03 -35.26 -19.11
C ILE A 148 1.06 -34.80 -18.07
N ALA A 149 1.08 -33.52 -17.71
CA ALA A 149 2.01 -32.98 -16.70
C ALA A 149 1.85 -33.66 -15.33
N HIS A 150 0.61 -33.89 -14.89
CA HIS A 150 0.33 -34.66 -13.69
C HIS A 150 0.82 -36.10 -13.79
N ALA A 151 0.59 -36.77 -14.93
CA ALA A 151 1.02 -38.15 -15.11
C ALA A 151 2.55 -38.29 -15.07
N THR A 152 3.28 -37.34 -15.68
CA THR A 152 4.74 -37.41 -15.84
C THR A 152 5.51 -36.87 -14.63
N VAL A 153 5.14 -35.70 -14.10
CA VAL A 153 5.91 -34.99 -13.05
C VAL A 153 5.08 -34.61 -11.82
N LYS A 154 3.83 -35.08 -11.72
CA LYS A 154 2.93 -34.78 -10.58
C LYS A 154 2.69 -33.28 -10.37
N ALA A 155 2.66 -32.50 -11.45
CA ALA A 155 2.36 -31.08 -11.42
C ALA A 155 0.85 -30.82 -11.26
N ASP A 156 0.39 -30.67 -10.02
CA ASP A 156 -1.04 -30.49 -9.71
C ASP A 156 -1.47 -29.03 -9.54
N GLU A 157 -0.69 -28.24 -8.81
CA GLU A 157 -1.09 -26.91 -8.36
C GLU A 157 0.06 -25.90 -8.49
N THR A 158 -0.28 -24.68 -8.90
CA THR A 158 0.61 -23.52 -8.82
C THR A 158 0.00 -22.41 -7.96
N TYR A 159 0.86 -21.63 -7.31
CA TYR A 159 0.48 -20.53 -6.43
C TYR A 159 1.07 -19.21 -6.93
N ILE A 160 0.20 -18.23 -7.16
CA ILE A 160 0.55 -16.89 -7.65
C ILE A 160 0.28 -15.89 -6.54
N GLY A 161 1.33 -15.23 -6.05
CA GLY A 161 1.25 -14.25 -4.96
C GLY A 161 1.82 -12.87 -5.31
N ASN A 162 2.40 -12.70 -6.49
CA ASN A 162 3.03 -11.45 -6.93
C ASN A 162 2.09 -10.54 -7.75
N TRP A 163 0.81 -10.93 -7.87
CA TRP A 163 -0.25 -10.16 -8.52
C TRP A 163 -1.29 -9.77 -7.47
N PRO A 164 -1.26 -8.54 -6.95
CA PRO A 164 -2.16 -8.14 -5.88
C PRO A 164 -3.60 -8.05 -6.41
N VAL A 165 -4.57 -8.39 -5.55
CA VAL A 165 -6.00 -8.44 -5.87
C VAL A 165 -6.80 -7.71 -4.78
N VAL A 166 -7.90 -7.04 -5.16
CA VAL A 166 -8.70 -6.22 -4.25
C VAL A 166 -9.66 -7.10 -3.46
N ASP A 167 -10.28 -8.07 -4.14
CA ASP A 167 -11.32 -8.91 -3.57
C ASP A 167 -11.27 -10.35 -4.11
N GLN A 168 -12.17 -11.16 -3.59
CA GLN A 168 -12.31 -12.57 -3.96
C GLN A 168 -12.71 -12.76 -5.43
N LYS A 169 -13.51 -11.84 -5.99
CA LYS A 169 -14.00 -11.93 -7.36
C LYS A 169 -12.84 -11.72 -8.33
N GLU A 170 -12.04 -10.70 -8.10
CA GLU A 170 -10.83 -10.44 -8.88
C GLU A 170 -9.82 -11.57 -8.78
N ALA A 171 -9.63 -12.16 -7.60
CA ALA A 171 -8.73 -13.30 -7.43
C ALA A 171 -9.16 -14.50 -8.28
N THR A 172 -10.45 -14.81 -8.31
CA THR A 172 -11.00 -15.89 -9.13
C THR A 172 -10.86 -15.57 -10.62
N THR A 173 -11.23 -14.36 -11.05
CA THR A 173 -11.08 -13.93 -12.45
C THR A 173 -9.63 -13.99 -12.92
N LEU A 174 -8.67 -13.57 -12.09
CA LEU A 174 -7.26 -13.67 -12.43
C LEU A 174 -6.80 -15.14 -12.46
N ALA A 175 -7.28 -16.00 -11.55
CA ALA A 175 -6.94 -17.42 -11.60
C ALA A 175 -7.45 -18.08 -12.89
N GLU A 176 -8.66 -17.73 -13.33
CA GLU A 176 -9.25 -18.18 -14.60
C GLU A 176 -8.45 -17.66 -15.80
N ALA A 177 -8.06 -16.39 -15.79
CA ALA A 177 -7.21 -15.78 -16.83
C ALA A 177 -5.87 -16.51 -16.98
N LEU A 178 -5.22 -16.83 -15.86
CA LEU A 178 -3.94 -17.53 -15.84
C LEU A 178 -4.08 -19.01 -16.23
N ALA A 179 -5.22 -19.63 -15.93
CA ALA A 179 -5.54 -20.98 -16.37
C ALA A 179 -5.79 -21.02 -17.89
N TYR A 180 -6.50 -20.03 -18.43
CA TYR A 180 -6.69 -19.84 -19.87
C TYR A 180 -5.35 -19.71 -20.61
N ASP A 181 -4.45 -18.85 -20.13
CA ASP A 181 -3.13 -18.65 -20.72
C ASP A 181 -2.31 -19.95 -20.72
N MET A 182 -2.34 -20.72 -19.62
CA MET A 182 -1.70 -22.03 -19.53
C MET A 182 -2.26 -23.01 -20.57
N GLU A 183 -3.58 -23.12 -20.71
CA GLU A 183 -4.20 -24.01 -21.70
C GLU A 183 -3.75 -23.66 -23.13
N ARG A 184 -3.59 -22.37 -23.44
CA ARG A 184 -3.17 -21.91 -24.77
C ARG A 184 -1.69 -22.16 -25.06
N ASP A 185 -0.85 -22.10 -24.04
CA ASP A 185 0.60 -22.36 -24.13
C ASP A 185 0.94 -23.84 -24.38
N HIS A 186 -0.01 -24.77 -24.19
CA HIS A 186 0.27 -26.20 -24.33
C HIS A 186 0.77 -26.58 -25.73
N VAL A 187 0.19 -25.98 -26.77
CA VAL A 187 0.51 -26.31 -28.16
C VAL A 187 0.91 -25.06 -28.93
N HIS A 188 2.12 -25.10 -29.48
CA HIS A 188 2.61 -24.10 -30.42
C HIS A 188 2.69 -24.72 -31.81
N ALA A 189 2.12 -24.08 -32.81
CA ALA A 189 2.19 -24.55 -34.18
C ALA A 189 2.40 -23.40 -35.17
N GLU A 190 3.14 -23.68 -36.23
CA GLU A 190 3.35 -22.77 -37.35
C GLU A 190 3.02 -23.52 -38.64
N GLY A 191 2.28 -22.88 -39.53
CA GLY A 191 1.95 -23.49 -40.81
C GLY A 191 1.93 -22.49 -41.95
N VAL A 192 2.10 -23.00 -43.16
CA VAL A 192 2.02 -22.23 -44.41
C VAL A 192 1.02 -22.90 -45.33
N THR A 193 0.10 -22.13 -45.86
CA THR A 193 -0.89 -22.62 -46.82
C THR A 193 -0.29 -22.73 -48.22
N THR A 194 -0.77 -23.71 -49.01
CA THR A 194 -0.35 -23.90 -50.40
C THR A 194 -0.84 -22.77 -51.32
N ILE A 195 -1.99 -22.17 -50.97
CA ILE A 195 -2.56 -20.99 -51.63
C ILE A 195 -2.89 -19.96 -50.57
N GLY A 196 -2.80 -18.68 -50.90
CA GLY A 196 -3.09 -17.61 -49.96
C GLY A 196 -4.57 -17.55 -49.62
N MET A 197 -4.86 -17.66 -48.32
CA MET A 197 -6.20 -17.66 -47.74
C MET A 197 -6.34 -16.41 -46.86
N PRO A 198 -6.97 -15.32 -47.34
CA PRO A 198 -7.12 -14.06 -46.58
C PRO A 198 -8.08 -14.18 -45.40
N GLU A 199 -8.91 -15.22 -45.35
CA GLU A 199 -9.85 -15.51 -44.27
C GLU A 199 -9.18 -16.02 -42.99
N ILE A 200 -7.96 -16.54 -43.09
CA ILE A 200 -7.15 -16.92 -41.94
C ILE A 200 -6.63 -15.62 -41.33
N LEU A 201 -7.13 -15.28 -40.14
CA LEU A 201 -6.76 -14.08 -39.40
C LEU A 201 -6.62 -14.44 -37.92
N PRO A 202 -5.90 -13.63 -37.11
CA PRO A 202 -5.87 -13.81 -35.67
C PRO A 202 -7.28 -13.87 -35.07
N GLY A 203 -7.52 -14.83 -34.18
CA GLY A 203 -8.81 -15.12 -33.57
C GLY A 203 -9.73 -16.03 -34.39
N LYS A 204 -9.28 -16.55 -35.54
CA LYS A 204 -10.01 -17.58 -36.31
C LYS A 204 -9.55 -18.98 -35.93
N LEU A 205 -10.49 -19.92 -35.98
CA LEU A 205 -10.19 -21.35 -35.83
C LEU A 205 -9.82 -21.95 -37.18
N ILE A 206 -8.83 -22.82 -37.17
CA ILE A 206 -8.44 -23.67 -38.30
C ILE A 206 -8.52 -25.13 -37.86
N GLU A 207 -8.83 -26.01 -38.80
CA GLU A 207 -8.92 -27.45 -38.59
C GLU A 207 -7.88 -28.11 -39.47
N VAL A 208 -6.83 -28.67 -38.86
CA VAL A 208 -5.70 -29.27 -39.56
C VAL A 208 -5.91 -30.77 -39.65
N GLU A 209 -5.84 -31.31 -40.86
CA GLU A 209 -6.02 -32.73 -41.14
C GLU A 209 -4.86 -33.30 -41.99
N GLY A 210 -4.49 -34.56 -41.73
CA GLY A 210 -3.53 -35.30 -42.53
C GLY A 210 -2.07 -35.09 -42.11
N VAL A 211 -1.82 -34.44 -40.97
CA VAL A 211 -0.49 -34.29 -40.37
C VAL A 211 -0.19 -35.38 -39.32
N GLY A 212 -1.21 -36.18 -38.98
CA GLY A 212 -1.10 -37.38 -38.16
C GLY A 212 -1.97 -37.29 -36.90
N LYS A 213 -2.44 -38.44 -36.40
CA LYS A 213 -3.45 -38.54 -35.33
C LYS A 213 -3.19 -37.72 -34.06
N ARG A 214 -1.93 -37.41 -33.77
CA ARG A 214 -1.51 -36.63 -32.59
C ARG A 214 -1.69 -35.13 -32.77
N PHE A 215 -1.58 -34.63 -34.01
CA PHE A 215 -1.63 -33.20 -34.33
C PHE A 215 -2.74 -32.84 -35.32
N ASP A 216 -3.51 -33.82 -35.81
CA ASP A 216 -4.80 -33.56 -36.42
C ASP A 216 -5.73 -32.96 -35.35
N GLY A 217 -6.37 -31.83 -35.66
CA GLY A 217 -7.15 -31.12 -34.67
C GLY A 217 -7.49 -29.68 -34.99
N LYS A 218 -8.14 -29.02 -34.03
CA LYS A 218 -8.56 -27.61 -34.15
C LYS A 218 -7.65 -26.68 -33.37
N TYR A 219 -7.29 -25.60 -34.02
CA TYR A 219 -6.33 -24.64 -33.51
C TYR A 219 -6.86 -23.21 -33.62
N LEU A 220 -6.59 -22.38 -32.61
CA LEU A 220 -6.89 -20.96 -32.63
C LEU A 220 -5.69 -20.19 -33.19
N VAL A 221 -5.87 -19.51 -34.33
CA VAL A 221 -4.82 -18.71 -34.96
C VAL A 221 -4.56 -17.45 -34.13
N THR A 222 -3.29 -17.19 -33.83
CA THR A 222 -2.86 -16.08 -32.97
C THR A 222 -2.05 -15.03 -33.71
N SER A 223 -1.42 -15.44 -34.81
CA SER A 223 -0.76 -14.54 -35.75
C SER A 223 -0.96 -15.03 -37.18
N THR A 224 -1.00 -14.10 -38.12
CA THR A 224 -1.05 -14.40 -39.55
C THR A 224 -0.15 -13.44 -40.31
N THR A 225 0.60 -13.98 -41.25
CA THR A 225 1.40 -13.22 -42.22
C THR A 225 0.99 -13.61 -43.62
N HIS A 226 0.45 -12.65 -44.37
CA HIS A 226 0.16 -12.81 -45.78
C HIS A 226 1.41 -12.43 -46.58
N ARG A 227 1.96 -13.39 -47.33
CA ARG A 227 3.16 -13.18 -48.15
C ARG A 227 2.77 -13.25 -49.62
N TYR A 228 3.17 -12.24 -50.36
CA TYR A 228 3.05 -12.20 -51.81
C TYR A 228 4.45 -12.11 -52.40
N ASP A 229 4.85 -13.12 -53.16
CA ASP A 229 6.08 -13.08 -53.93
C ASP A 229 5.89 -13.55 -55.38
N GLY A 230 6.82 -13.18 -56.25
CA GLY A 230 6.72 -13.46 -57.69
C GLY A 230 7.02 -14.91 -58.09
N THR A 231 7.41 -15.77 -57.15
CA THR A 231 7.89 -17.14 -57.40
C THR A 231 6.96 -18.22 -56.85
N GLU A 232 6.53 -18.07 -55.60
CA GLU A 232 5.61 -18.93 -54.84
C GLU A 232 4.18 -18.36 -54.86
N GLY A 233 4.00 -17.12 -55.32
CA GLY A 233 2.69 -16.47 -55.42
C GLY A 233 2.20 -15.92 -54.08
N TYR A 234 0.89 -16.00 -53.86
CA TYR A 234 0.27 -15.60 -52.60
C TYR A 234 0.18 -16.81 -51.66
N THR A 235 0.76 -16.71 -50.46
CA THR A 235 0.67 -17.71 -49.39
C THR A 235 0.26 -17.05 -48.07
N THR A 236 -0.36 -17.83 -47.18
CA THR A 236 -0.69 -17.39 -45.83
C THR A 236 0.07 -18.24 -44.83
N ALA A 237 0.96 -17.60 -44.06
CA ALA A 237 1.61 -18.21 -42.91
C ALA A 237 0.81 -17.89 -41.64
N PHE A 238 0.60 -18.87 -40.77
CA PHE A 238 -0.09 -18.69 -39.51
C PHE A 238 0.71 -19.26 -38.35
N THR A 239 0.47 -18.69 -37.17
CA THR A 239 0.99 -19.20 -35.90
C THR A 239 -0.17 -19.46 -34.96
N VAL A 240 -0.04 -20.53 -34.19
CA VAL A 240 -0.88 -20.93 -33.08
C VAL A 240 0.02 -21.03 -31.86
N GLY A 241 -0.44 -20.53 -30.73
CA GLY A 241 0.31 -20.67 -29.49
C GLY A 241 -0.15 -19.71 -28.43
N GLY A 242 0.61 -19.67 -27.35
CA GLY A 242 0.39 -18.86 -26.17
C GLY A 242 0.33 -17.35 -26.33
N SER A 243 0.17 -16.66 -25.21
CA SER A 243 0.57 -15.24 -25.12
C SER A 243 2.11 -15.09 -25.09
N GLN A 244 2.83 -16.19 -24.83
CA GLN A 244 4.28 -16.26 -24.85
C GLN A 244 4.84 -16.39 -26.28
N PRO A 245 5.97 -15.74 -26.59
CA PRO A 245 6.65 -15.94 -27.87
C PRO A 245 7.25 -17.34 -27.96
N ASN A 246 7.13 -17.95 -29.15
CA ASN A 246 7.70 -19.27 -29.51
C ASN A 246 9.24 -19.23 -29.65
N THR A 247 9.92 -18.79 -28.59
CA THR A 247 11.38 -18.68 -28.49
C THR A 247 11.83 -19.50 -27.29
N LEU A 248 13.08 -19.99 -27.24
CA LEU A 248 13.57 -20.72 -26.06
C LEU A 248 13.40 -19.90 -24.75
N SER A 249 13.47 -18.57 -24.85
CA SER A 249 13.24 -17.64 -23.75
C SER A 249 11.79 -17.55 -23.27
N GLY A 250 10.79 -17.92 -24.08
CA GLY A 250 9.38 -17.94 -23.64
C GLY A 250 9.13 -19.05 -22.60
N PRO A 251 9.34 -20.33 -22.96
CA PRO A 251 9.21 -21.47 -22.05
C PRO A 251 10.26 -21.55 -20.95
N LEU A 252 11.35 -20.76 -20.97
CA LEU A 252 12.39 -20.76 -19.93
C LEU A 252 12.44 -19.47 -19.10
N GLY A 253 12.02 -18.34 -19.65
CA GLY A 253 12.19 -17.00 -19.05
C GLY A 253 11.11 -16.60 -18.05
N GLY A 254 10.12 -17.46 -17.80
CA GLY A 254 8.93 -17.10 -17.05
C GLY A 254 8.05 -16.12 -17.82
N ARG A 255 6.78 -16.03 -17.41
CA ARG A 255 5.76 -15.22 -18.08
C ARG A 255 6.29 -13.80 -18.33
N GLY A 256 6.42 -13.40 -19.60
CA GLY A 256 6.89 -12.05 -19.94
C GLY A 256 6.13 -10.98 -19.15
N ASN A 257 6.86 -10.07 -18.48
CA ASN A 257 6.29 -9.08 -17.57
C ASN A 257 5.35 -8.11 -18.30
N VAL A 258 4.07 -8.44 -18.38
CA VAL A 258 2.99 -7.52 -18.80
C VAL A 258 2.59 -6.59 -17.65
N LYS A 259 3.02 -6.93 -16.43
CA LYS A 259 2.78 -6.13 -15.23
C LYS A 259 3.75 -4.95 -15.18
N PRO A 260 3.28 -3.70 -15.13
CA PRO A 260 4.14 -2.57 -14.78
C PRO A 260 4.60 -2.73 -13.32
N GLU A 261 5.92 -2.67 -13.10
CA GLU A 261 6.48 -2.78 -11.77
C GLU A 261 7.25 -1.51 -11.41
N TYR A 262 6.89 -0.93 -10.26
CA TYR A 262 7.65 0.10 -9.58
C TYR A 262 8.29 -0.51 -8.32
N PRO A 263 9.38 -1.29 -8.45
CA PRO A 263 9.92 -2.10 -7.35
C PRO A 263 10.63 -1.28 -6.26
N GLY A 264 10.81 0.02 -6.47
CA GLY A 264 11.51 0.92 -5.55
C GLY A 264 10.58 1.73 -4.66
N VAL A 265 11.21 2.60 -3.85
CA VAL A 265 10.52 3.64 -3.08
C VAL A 265 10.61 4.95 -3.87
N VAL A 266 9.51 5.70 -3.86
CA VAL A 266 9.41 6.99 -4.58
C VAL A 266 9.07 8.11 -3.61
N ILE A 267 9.36 9.34 -4.02
CA ILE A 267 8.93 10.54 -3.30
C ILE A 267 7.51 10.90 -3.74
N ALA A 268 6.68 11.30 -2.78
CA ALA A 268 5.35 11.85 -3.01
C ALA A 268 5.07 13.00 -2.04
N VAL A 269 4.03 13.78 -2.34
CA VAL A 269 3.60 14.91 -1.51
C VAL A 269 2.17 14.67 -1.06
N VAL A 270 1.89 14.81 0.24
CA VAL A 270 0.54 14.60 0.78
C VAL A 270 -0.43 15.65 0.25
N THR A 271 -1.54 15.21 -0.35
CA THR A 271 -2.60 16.08 -0.88
C THR A 271 -3.84 16.10 0.00
N ASN A 272 -4.16 15.00 0.67
CA ASN A 272 -5.38 14.88 1.46
C ASN A 272 -5.20 13.91 2.63
N ASN A 273 -5.66 14.31 3.82
CA ASN A 273 -5.66 13.50 5.04
C ASN A 273 -7.06 13.29 5.65
N LYS A 274 -8.13 13.68 4.93
CA LYS A 274 -9.52 13.49 5.35
C LYS A 274 -10.06 12.16 4.82
N ASP A 275 -9.59 11.06 5.39
CA ASP A 275 -9.97 9.71 5.00
C ASP A 275 -11.48 9.45 5.26
N PRO A 276 -12.28 9.16 4.22
CA PRO A 276 -13.71 8.90 4.38
C PRO A 276 -14.03 7.63 5.18
N GLU A 277 -13.08 6.67 5.27
CA GLU A 277 -13.26 5.47 6.09
C GLU A 277 -12.72 5.64 7.53
N ASN A 278 -12.18 6.81 7.89
CA ASN A 278 -11.60 7.08 9.22
C ASN A 278 -10.51 6.06 9.64
N THR A 279 -9.72 5.58 8.69
CA THR A 279 -8.62 4.62 8.94
C THR A 279 -7.23 5.26 8.91
N ASN A 280 -7.17 6.59 9.00
CA ASN A 280 -5.93 7.39 9.01
C ASN A 280 -5.05 7.22 7.75
N ARG A 281 -5.67 6.95 6.59
CA ARG A 281 -4.96 6.95 5.31
C ARG A 281 -4.77 8.37 4.79
N VAL A 282 -3.84 8.53 3.87
CA VAL A 282 -3.60 9.80 3.15
C VAL A 282 -3.59 9.57 1.65
N LYS A 283 -3.98 10.58 0.89
CA LYS A 283 -3.66 10.65 -0.54
C LYS A 283 -2.39 11.44 -0.74
N VAL A 284 -1.64 11.05 -1.75
CA VAL A 284 -0.42 11.71 -2.16
C VAL A 284 -0.45 12.00 -3.66
N LYS A 285 0.32 12.98 -4.10
CA LYS A 285 0.63 13.18 -5.52
C LYS A 285 2.07 12.84 -5.80
N TYR A 286 2.35 12.38 -7.01
CA TYR A 286 3.68 12.00 -7.45
C TYR A 286 4.29 13.13 -8.29
N PRO A 287 5.28 13.90 -7.78
CA PRO A 287 5.86 15.03 -8.52
C PRO A 287 6.54 14.65 -9.84
N TRP A 288 6.91 13.37 -9.98
CA TRP A 288 7.57 12.80 -11.15
C TRP A 288 6.60 12.17 -12.15
N LEU A 289 5.29 12.09 -11.84
CA LEU A 289 4.29 11.47 -12.71
C LEU A 289 3.22 12.51 -13.09
N TYR A 290 3.15 12.84 -14.38
CA TYR A 290 2.28 13.90 -14.90
C TYR A 290 1.31 13.36 -15.94
N ASP A 291 0.03 13.75 -15.87
CA ASP A 291 -1.03 13.27 -16.76
C ASP A 291 -1.32 14.17 -17.98
N GLY A 292 -0.51 15.23 -18.15
CA GLY A 292 -0.73 16.27 -19.17
C GLY A 292 -1.44 17.52 -18.64
N SER A 293 -2.05 17.44 -17.45
CA SER A 293 -2.73 18.56 -16.79
C SER A 293 -2.21 18.83 -15.38
N ALA A 294 -1.98 17.77 -14.59
CA ALA A 294 -1.53 17.84 -13.22
C ALA A 294 -0.64 16.65 -12.86
N GLU A 295 0.01 16.74 -11.71
CA GLU A 295 0.68 15.60 -11.08
C GLU A 295 -0.37 14.54 -10.71
N VAL A 296 -0.08 13.28 -10.98
CA VAL A 296 -0.99 12.17 -10.71
C VAL A 296 -1.18 12.02 -9.20
N GLU A 297 -2.43 12.08 -8.75
CA GLU A 297 -2.82 11.76 -7.38
C GLU A 297 -3.02 10.23 -7.22
N SER A 298 -2.66 9.71 -6.06
CA SER A 298 -2.84 8.32 -5.66
C SER A 298 -4.26 8.05 -5.15
N ASP A 299 -4.58 6.75 -5.02
CA ASP A 299 -5.64 6.34 -4.11
C ASP A 299 -5.18 6.48 -2.64
N TRP A 300 -6.09 6.22 -1.69
CA TRP A 300 -5.79 6.25 -0.26
C TRP A 300 -4.67 5.28 0.13
N ALA A 301 -3.53 5.84 0.52
CA ALA A 301 -2.35 5.12 0.97
C ALA A 301 -2.41 4.87 2.48
N ARG A 302 -2.09 3.63 2.90
CA ARG A 302 -1.87 3.30 4.31
C ARG A 302 -0.50 3.82 4.76
N ILE A 303 -0.40 4.21 6.03
CA ILE A 303 0.85 4.70 6.61
C ILE A 303 1.48 3.59 7.46
N ALA A 304 2.74 3.27 7.20
CA ALA A 304 3.54 2.44 8.07
C ALA A 304 3.93 3.24 9.31
N VAL A 305 3.62 2.69 10.49
CA VAL A 305 3.93 3.31 11.78
C VAL A 305 4.74 2.32 12.64
N PRO A 306 5.56 2.80 13.61
CA PRO A 306 6.40 1.93 14.43
C PRO A 306 5.65 0.82 15.18
N ASP A 307 4.42 1.08 15.62
CA ASP A 307 3.52 0.10 16.22
C ASP A 307 2.07 0.41 15.83
N ALA A 308 1.32 -0.63 15.47
CA ALA A 308 -0.11 -0.56 15.15
C ALA A 308 -0.80 -1.84 15.61
N GLY A 309 -1.75 -1.71 16.53
CA GLY A 309 -2.55 -2.82 17.03
C GLY A 309 -3.97 -2.37 17.35
N LYS A 310 -4.81 -3.31 17.81
CA LYS A 310 -6.15 -2.99 18.28
C LYS A 310 -6.06 -2.03 19.47
N ASP A 311 -6.59 -0.82 19.30
CA ASP A 311 -6.65 0.26 20.30
C ASP A 311 -5.28 0.63 20.92
N ARG A 312 -4.19 0.46 20.15
CA ARG A 312 -2.83 0.85 20.54
C ARG A 312 -1.96 1.18 19.33
N GLY A 313 -0.91 1.97 19.54
CA GLY A 313 0.13 2.21 18.54
C GLY A 313 0.62 3.65 18.51
N PHE A 314 1.35 3.98 17.46
CA PHE A 314 1.89 5.31 17.23
C PHE A 314 1.08 6.06 16.18
N GLN A 315 0.22 6.99 16.61
CA GLN A 315 -0.61 7.79 15.72
C GLN A 315 0.02 9.17 15.47
N TRP A 316 0.84 9.25 14.43
CA TRP A 316 1.45 10.50 13.97
C TRP A 316 1.28 10.63 12.46
N LEU A 317 0.35 11.47 12.04
CA LEU A 317 -0.03 11.58 10.63
C LEU A 317 0.72 12.73 9.96
N PRO A 318 1.14 12.56 8.69
CA PRO A 318 1.74 13.65 7.94
C PRO A 318 0.68 14.71 7.59
N GLU A 319 1.14 15.94 7.40
CA GLU A 319 0.29 17.06 7.00
C GLU A 319 0.22 17.24 5.49
N ILE A 320 -0.79 17.98 5.02
CA ILE A 320 -0.90 18.34 3.61
C ILE A 320 0.32 19.18 3.23
N ASN A 321 0.93 18.83 2.09
CA ASN A 321 2.21 19.34 1.57
C ASN A 321 3.48 18.79 2.23
N ASP A 322 3.38 17.82 3.14
CA ASP A 322 4.56 17.09 3.59
C ASP A 322 5.10 16.17 2.50
N GLU A 323 6.43 16.10 2.43
CA GLU A 323 7.15 15.17 1.57
C GLU A 323 7.26 13.81 2.27
N VAL A 324 6.86 12.74 1.57
CA VAL A 324 6.80 11.38 2.10
C VAL A 324 7.44 10.38 1.15
N LEU A 325 7.97 9.30 1.74
CA LEU A 325 8.42 8.12 1.01
C LEU A 325 7.26 7.16 0.80
N VAL A 326 7.07 6.71 -0.43
CA VAL A 326 5.99 5.79 -0.82
C VAL A 326 6.55 4.52 -1.44
N ALA A 327 6.06 3.37 -0.99
CA ALA A 327 6.28 2.07 -1.60
C ALA A 327 4.96 1.51 -2.16
N PHE A 328 5.06 0.53 -3.04
CA PHE A 328 3.91 -0.04 -3.75
C PHE A 328 3.77 -1.53 -3.49
N GLU A 329 2.56 -2.01 -3.19
CA GLU A 329 2.31 -3.44 -2.96
C GLU A 329 2.71 -4.26 -4.19
N HIS A 330 3.76 -5.08 -4.07
CA HIS A 330 4.35 -5.80 -5.20
C HIS A 330 4.71 -4.91 -6.41
N GLY A 331 5.00 -3.62 -6.19
CA GLY A 331 5.28 -2.67 -7.27
C GLY A 331 4.05 -2.13 -8.01
N ASP A 332 2.82 -2.39 -7.53
CA ASP A 332 1.57 -1.87 -8.12
C ASP A 332 1.28 -0.44 -7.62
N ILE A 333 1.39 0.54 -8.52
CA ILE A 333 1.18 1.96 -8.22
C ILE A 333 -0.23 2.27 -7.67
N ASN A 334 -1.20 1.39 -7.94
CA ASN A 334 -2.56 1.52 -7.42
C ASN A 334 -2.67 1.15 -5.94
N ARG A 335 -1.60 0.65 -5.33
CA ARG A 335 -1.55 0.17 -3.94
C ARG A 335 -0.39 0.81 -3.17
N PRO A 336 -0.46 2.13 -2.94
CA PRO A 336 0.59 2.87 -2.24
C PRO A 336 0.58 2.64 -0.72
N PHE A 337 1.77 2.66 -0.14
CA PHE A 337 2.05 2.74 1.29
C PHE A 337 2.99 3.89 1.56
N VAL A 338 2.64 4.77 2.51
CA VAL A 338 3.57 5.77 3.03
C VAL A 338 4.47 5.09 4.06
N LEU A 339 5.79 5.13 3.87
CA LEU A 339 6.77 4.55 4.78
C LEU A 339 7.21 5.52 5.87
N GLY A 340 7.17 6.82 5.59
CA GLY A 340 7.59 7.88 6.50
C GLY A 340 7.71 9.22 5.80
N SER A 341 8.04 10.26 6.57
CA SER A 341 8.20 11.63 6.08
C SER A 341 9.67 12.03 5.96
N LEU A 342 9.96 12.98 5.07
CA LEU A 342 11.30 13.51 4.84
C LEU A 342 11.36 14.99 5.22
N TRP A 343 12.49 15.39 5.79
CA TRP A 343 12.84 16.81 5.91
C TRP A 343 13.49 17.32 4.64
N SER A 344 13.33 18.61 4.39
CA SER A 344 13.91 19.33 3.26
C SER A 344 14.41 20.72 3.70
N ALA A 345 14.97 21.49 2.77
CA ALA A 345 15.38 22.87 3.04
C ALA A 345 14.19 23.76 3.45
N LYS A 346 12.97 23.44 2.97
CA LYS A 346 11.74 24.14 3.34
C LYS A 346 11.14 23.61 4.65
N ASN A 347 11.13 22.29 4.82
CA ASN A 347 10.60 21.61 6.00
C ASN A 347 11.77 21.10 6.83
N THR A 348 12.34 21.96 7.68
CA THR A 348 13.54 21.66 8.46
C THR A 348 13.23 20.78 9.68
N PRO A 349 14.21 20.00 10.19
CA PRO A 349 14.06 19.27 11.44
C PRO A 349 13.77 20.20 12.64
N PRO A 350 13.20 19.67 13.75
CA PRO A 350 12.87 20.45 14.95
C PRO A 350 14.05 21.20 15.59
N VAL A 351 15.25 20.64 15.44
CA VAL A 351 16.53 21.18 15.90
C VAL A 351 17.53 21.09 14.76
N ALA A 352 18.46 22.05 14.67
CA ALA A 352 19.50 22.02 13.66
C ALA A 352 20.43 20.83 13.87
N GLY A 353 21.00 20.28 12.79
CA GLY A 353 21.94 19.15 12.87
C GLY A 353 23.15 19.45 13.77
N SER A 354 23.64 20.69 13.78
CA SER A 354 24.71 21.17 14.65
C SER A 354 24.35 21.25 16.14
N GLU A 355 23.06 21.30 16.47
CA GLU A 355 22.57 21.27 17.85
C GLU A 355 22.33 19.83 18.30
N ALA A 356 21.75 19.01 17.42
CA ALA A 356 21.45 17.61 17.69
C ALA A 356 22.70 16.73 17.78
N VAL A 357 23.76 17.09 17.06
CA VAL A 357 25.03 16.35 17.02
C VAL A 357 26.18 17.26 17.45
N LYS A 358 26.90 16.86 18.49
CA LYS A 358 28.10 17.54 18.99
C LYS A 358 29.22 16.52 19.19
N SER A 359 30.43 16.86 18.74
CA SER A 359 31.61 15.98 18.86
C SER A 359 31.34 14.55 18.40
N ASP A 360 30.72 14.40 17.22
CA ASP A 360 30.33 13.13 16.58
C ASP A 360 29.36 12.24 17.38
N LYS A 361 28.65 12.82 18.36
CA LYS A 361 27.63 12.14 19.15
C LYS A 361 26.28 12.83 19.00
N VAL A 362 25.22 12.04 18.89
CA VAL A 362 23.84 12.54 18.97
C VAL A 362 23.52 12.88 20.42
N VAL A 363 23.48 14.18 20.71
CA VAL A 363 23.25 14.71 22.06
C VAL A 363 21.81 15.15 22.29
N GLN A 364 20.98 15.25 21.24
CA GLN A 364 19.59 15.66 21.42
C GLN A 364 18.64 14.84 20.55
N ARG A 365 17.59 14.30 21.17
CA ARG A 365 16.46 13.63 20.52
C ARG A 365 15.18 14.38 20.83
N VAL A 366 14.42 14.75 19.80
CA VAL A 366 13.27 15.65 19.93
C VAL A 366 12.04 15.08 19.25
N ILE A 367 10.94 15.03 19.99
CA ILE A 367 9.58 14.90 19.45
C ILE A 367 8.96 16.29 19.52
N LYS A 368 8.50 16.83 18.38
CA LYS A 368 7.89 18.15 18.30
C LYS A 368 6.58 18.09 17.53
N SER A 369 5.49 18.54 18.14
CA SER A 369 4.19 18.67 17.46
C SER A 369 4.17 19.90 16.54
N ARG A 370 3.22 19.93 15.60
CA ARG A 370 2.97 21.10 14.73
C ARG A 370 2.84 22.41 15.49
N SER A 371 2.11 22.40 16.62
CA SER A 371 1.88 23.61 17.41
C SER A 371 3.09 24.04 18.23
N GLY A 372 4.15 23.22 18.30
CA GLY A 372 5.40 23.51 18.98
C GLY A 372 5.58 22.87 20.35
N HIS A 373 4.71 21.94 20.79
CA HIS A 373 4.96 21.17 22.02
C HIS A 373 6.12 20.21 21.80
N THR A 374 6.97 20.02 22.81
CA THR A 374 8.20 19.23 22.69
C THR A 374 8.38 18.24 23.82
N ILE A 375 8.95 17.09 23.48
CA ILE A 375 9.63 16.17 24.40
C ILE A 375 11.07 16.08 23.93
N ILE A 376 12.01 16.39 24.81
CA ILE A 376 13.45 16.44 24.50
C ILE A 376 14.18 15.51 25.46
N LEU A 377 15.00 14.63 24.89
CA LEU A 377 16.03 13.89 25.61
C LEU A 377 17.37 14.51 25.26
N ASN A 378 18.02 15.12 26.25
CA ASN A 378 19.36 15.68 26.13
C ASN A 378 20.36 14.71 26.75
N ASP A 379 21.29 14.24 25.93
CA ASP A 379 22.38 13.32 26.25
C ASP A 379 23.75 14.02 26.15
N GLU A 380 23.78 15.36 26.12
CA GLU A 380 25.03 16.11 26.21
C GLU A 380 25.67 15.87 27.58
N GLN A 381 26.94 15.42 27.56
CA GLN A 381 27.67 15.06 28.76
C GLN A 381 27.71 16.22 29.78
N GLY A 382 27.27 15.95 31.00
CA GLY A 382 27.19 16.93 32.08
C GLY A 382 26.06 17.97 31.93
N LYS A 383 25.06 17.68 31.08
CA LYS A 383 23.80 18.45 30.89
C LYS A 383 22.63 17.51 30.58
N GLU A 384 22.68 16.27 31.05
CA GLU A 384 21.71 15.23 30.72
C GLU A 384 20.34 15.56 31.32
N GLN A 385 19.32 15.69 30.46
CA GLN A 385 18.00 16.18 30.86
C GLN A 385 16.85 15.51 30.09
N ILE A 386 15.71 15.30 30.76
CA ILE A 386 14.42 15.00 30.12
C ILE A 386 13.53 16.23 30.27
N ILE A 387 13.07 16.79 29.14
CA ILE A 387 12.27 18.02 29.12
C ILE A 387 10.95 17.76 28.39
N ILE A 388 9.84 18.04 29.06
CA ILE A 388 8.51 18.09 28.45
C ILE A 388 8.06 19.54 28.53
N ARG A 389 7.84 20.17 27.38
CA ARG A 389 7.60 21.61 27.30
C ARG A 389 6.48 21.95 26.33
N ASP A 390 5.63 22.89 26.72
CA ASP A 390 4.58 23.39 25.85
C ASP A 390 5.10 24.33 24.75
N LYS A 391 4.23 24.73 23.82
CA LYS A 391 4.62 25.64 22.73
C LYS A 391 5.07 27.03 23.20
N THR A 392 4.66 27.45 24.40
CA THR A 392 4.97 28.79 24.93
C THR A 392 6.32 28.82 25.64
N GLY A 393 6.83 27.67 26.05
CA GLY A 393 8.03 27.55 26.87
C GLY A 393 7.85 27.99 28.31
N LYS A 394 6.63 28.34 28.72
CA LYS A 394 6.33 28.76 30.08
C LYS A 394 5.88 27.63 30.99
N ASN A 395 5.37 26.54 30.39
CA ASN A 395 4.94 25.35 31.09
C ASN A 395 5.88 24.20 30.75
N GLU A 396 6.60 23.68 31.74
CA GLU A 396 7.58 22.62 31.54
C GLU A 396 7.78 21.71 32.76
N ILE A 397 8.17 20.47 32.45
CA ILE A 397 8.67 19.48 33.40
C ILE A 397 10.10 19.16 32.98
N VAL A 398 11.06 19.33 33.90
CA VAL A 398 12.49 19.10 33.65
C VAL A 398 13.03 18.14 34.70
N ILE A 399 13.54 16.99 34.25
CA ILE A 399 14.37 16.09 35.07
C ILE A 399 15.82 16.37 34.70
N ASP A 400 16.59 16.92 35.64
CA ASP A 400 18.02 17.18 35.49
C ASP A 400 18.83 16.08 36.16
N SER A 401 19.53 15.28 35.36
CA SER A 401 20.26 14.11 35.84
C SER A 401 21.61 14.47 36.45
N LYS A 402 22.14 15.67 36.17
CA LYS A 402 23.39 16.14 36.76
C LYS A 402 23.16 16.67 38.17
N GLU A 403 22.18 17.55 38.31
CA GLU A 403 21.82 18.14 39.60
C GLU A 403 20.93 17.21 40.44
N ASN A 404 20.42 16.12 39.84
CA ASN A 404 19.45 15.19 40.42
C ASN A 404 18.18 15.91 40.91
N THR A 405 17.63 16.78 40.06
CA THR A 405 16.44 17.58 40.40
C THR A 405 15.28 17.33 39.45
N LEU A 406 14.07 17.53 39.95
CA LEU A 406 12.83 17.61 39.16
C LEU A 406 12.24 19.00 39.35
N THR A 407 12.04 19.72 38.25
CA THR A 407 11.38 21.04 38.25
C THR A 407 10.07 20.96 37.48
N ILE A 408 8.99 21.45 38.09
CA ILE A 408 7.70 21.65 37.42
C ILE A 408 7.42 23.16 37.47
N LYS A 409 7.35 23.77 36.29
CA LYS A 409 7.09 25.20 36.12
C LYS A 409 5.83 25.39 35.29
N VAL A 410 4.96 26.30 35.74
CA VAL A 410 3.77 26.73 35.00
C VAL A 410 3.61 28.25 35.08
N ASP A 411 2.94 28.85 34.08
CA ASP A 411 2.67 30.29 34.03
C ASP A 411 1.51 30.72 34.93
N LYS A 412 0.60 29.78 35.24
CA LYS A 412 -0.62 30.04 36.02
C LYS A 412 -0.77 29.01 37.15
N ASP A 413 -1.82 28.21 37.13
CA ASP A 413 -2.21 27.37 38.26
C ASP A 413 -1.61 25.96 38.15
N ILE A 414 -1.17 25.41 39.29
CA ILE A 414 -0.94 23.96 39.47
C ILE A 414 -2.06 23.43 40.38
N MET A 415 -2.79 22.41 39.92
CA MET A 415 -3.80 21.73 40.73
C MET A 415 -3.35 20.28 40.98
N LEU A 416 -3.31 19.88 42.25
CA LEU A 416 -3.00 18.51 42.68
C LEU A 416 -4.25 17.89 43.33
N ASP A 417 -4.90 16.98 42.61
CA ASP A 417 -6.12 16.31 43.05
C ASP A 417 -5.90 14.78 43.12
N ALA A 418 -6.21 14.19 44.28
CA ALA A 418 -6.08 12.76 44.51
C ALA A 418 -7.23 12.26 45.37
N GLY A 419 -7.97 11.26 44.89
CA GLY A 419 -9.02 10.58 45.67
C GLY A 419 -8.49 9.76 46.85
N GLY A 420 -7.16 9.62 46.97
CA GLY A 420 -6.47 8.93 48.06
C GLY A 420 -5.67 9.89 48.94
N LYS A 421 -4.40 9.56 49.19
CA LYS A 421 -3.50 10.33 50.04
C LYS A 421 -2.43 11.04 49.21
N ILE A 422 -2.11 12.28 49.56
CA ILE A 422 -0.91 12.99 49.10
C ILE A 422 0.10 13.04 50.26
N ASP A 423 1.29 12.49 50.07
CA ASP A 423 2.40 12.51 51.03
C ASP A 423 3.56 13.35 50.46
N ILE A 424 4.03 14.35 51.22
CA ILE A 424 5.18 15.18 50.86
C ILE A 424 6.27 14.99 51.92
N LYS A 425 7.46 14.56 51.51
CA LYS A 425 8.59 14.25 52.41
C LYS A 425 9.87 14.86 51.84
N GLY A 426 10.59 15.61 52.67
CA GLY A 426 11.94 16.09 52.38
C GLY A 426 12.88 15.70 53.51
N ALA A 427 14.08 15.20 53.19
CA ALA A 427 15.06 14.80 54.21
C ALA A 427 15.70 16.00 54.93
N GLN A 428 15.79 17.14 54.25
CA GLN A 428 16.36 18.37 54.80
C GLN A 428 15.24 19.36 55.17
N ALA A 429 14.46 19.80 54.19
CA ALA A 429 13.40 20.78 54.39
C ALA A 429 12.24 20.57 53.42
N ILE A 430 11.07 21.12 53.79
CA ILE A 430 9.93 21.36 52.91
C ILE A 430 9.60 22.84 53.07
N SER A 431 9.58 23.59 51.96
CA SER A 431 9.28 25.03 51.96
C SER A 431 8.03 25.29 51.14
N ILE A 432 7.06 25.98 51.74
CA ILE A 432 5.80 26.40 51.09
C ILE A 432 5.70 27.91 51.29
N SER A 433 5.64 28.66 50.19
CA SER A 433 5.61 30.11 50.22
C SER A 433 4.68 30.65 49.13
N SER A 434 3.90 31.67 49.47
CA SER A 434 3.13 32.48 48.51
C SER A 434 3.68 33.90 48.55
N ALA A 435 4.16 34.41 47.42
CA ALA A 435 4.62 35.80 47.31
C ALA A 435 3.47 36.81 47.18
N GLY A 436 2.26 36.32 46.89
CA GLY A 436 1.06 37.13 46.69
C GLY A 436 0.16 37.14 47.92
N GLN A 437 -0.90 36.31 47.87
CA GLN A 437 -1.99 36.30 48.86
C GLN A 437 -1.80 35.19 49.90
N ASP A 438 -2.68 34.19 49.90
CA ASP A 438 -2.89 33.30 51.03
C ASP A 438 -2.29 31.91 50.83
N VAL A 439 -1.96 31.25 51.94
CA VAL A 439 -1.83 29.80 52.03
C VAL A 439 -3.02 29.30 52.85
N SER A 440 -4.03 28.73 52.19
CA SER A 440 -5.23 28.21 52.85
C SER A 440 -5.16 26.68 52.99
N ILE A 441 -5.56 26.17 54.16
CA ILE A 441 -5.62 24.74 54.46
C ILE A 441 -6.98 24.45 55.07
N GLU A 442 -7.82 23.74 54.32
CA GLU A 442 -9.13 23.27 54.77
C GLU A 442 -9.11 21.75 54.87
N CYS A 443 -9.39 21.23 56.07
CA CYS A 443 -9.39 19.79 56.34
C CYS A 443 -10.20 19.47 57.60
N ASN A 444 -10.67 18.23 57.72
CA ASN A 444 -11.36 17.78 58.93
C ASN A 444 -10.43 17.75 60.16
N ASN A 445 -9.18 17.31 59.98
CA ASN A 445 -8.20 17.18 61.05
C ASN A 445 -6.86 17.79 60.63
N PHE A 446 -6.44 18.87 61.29
CA PHE A 446 -5.12 19.48 61.10
C PHE A 446 -4.19 19.14 62.28
N LYS A 447 -3.10 18.41 62.02
CA LYS A 447 -2.14 17.98 63.05
C LYS A 447 -0.72 18.36 62.67
N VAL A 448 -0.05 19.15 63.53
CA VAL A 448 1.36 19.54 63.39
C VAL A 448 2.15 18.94 64.54
N ASN A 449 3.13 18.09 64.26
CA ASN A 449 4.01 17.49 65.27
C ASN A 449 5.47 17.88 65.00
N ALA A 450 5.95 18.94 65.66
CA ALA A 450 7.35 19.33 65.61
C ALA A 450 8.13 18.68 66.75
N LYS A 451 9.31 18.11 66.46
CA LYS A 451 10.16 17.44 67.47
C LYS A 451 11.04 18.38 68.28
N GLN A 452 11.36 19.56 67.74
CA GLN A 452 12.25 20.54 68.36
C GLN A 452 11.49 21.83 68.70
N SER A 453 11.03 22.54 67.66
CA SER A 453 10.26 23.78 67.81
C SER A 453 9.22 23.89 66.71
N ALA A 454 8.12 24.60 67.02
CA ALA A 454 7.15 25.08 66.05
C ALA A 454 6.97 26.59 66.27
N GLU A 455 7.09 27.38 65.22
CA GLU A 455 6.96 28.84 65.25
C GLU A 455 5.89 29.28 64.25
N ILE A 456 4.99 30.15 64.69
CA ILE A 456 3.97 30.80 63.85
C ILE A 456 4.03 32.29 64.18
N SER A 457 4.35 33.10 63.19
CA SER A 457 4.52 34.56 63.33
C SER A 457 3.71 35.31 62.27
N SER A 458 3.14 36.45 62.65
CA SER A 458 2.48 37.40 61.74
C SER A 458 2.94 38.82 62.06
N SER A 459 3.20 39.62 61.03
CA SER A 459 3.67 41.01 61.17
C SER A 459 2.56 41.99 61.53
N LEU A 460 1.30 41.69 61.17
CA LEU A 460 0.14 42.55 61.42
C LEU A 460 -0.76 42.03 62.53
N GLY A 461 -1.13 40.74 62.47
CA GLY A 461 -2.04 40.15 63.43
C GLY A 461 -2.30 38.67 63.18
N MET A 462 -2.65 37.95 64.24
CA MET A 462 -2.97 36.52 64.21
C MET A 462 -4.32 36.32 64.90
N THR A 463 -5.22 35.54 64.29
CA THR A 463 -6.54 35.20 64.84
C THR A 463 -6.67 33.69 64.98
N LEU A 464 -7.01 33.21 66.17
CA LEU A 464 -7.30 31.80 66.45
C LEU A 464 -8.73 31.71 67.01
N LYS A 465 -9.56 30.82 66.47
CA LYS A 465 -10.95 30.62 66.89
C LYS A 465 -11.24 29.14 67.04
N ALA A 466 -11.87 28.75 68.15
CA ALA A 466 -12.39 27.40 68.37
C ALA A 466 -13.89 27.48 68.67
N GLY A 467 -14.69 26.60 68.06
CA GLY A 467 -16.15 26.62 68.22
C GLY A 467 -16.64 26.11 69.58
N THR A 468 -15.90 25.17 70.18
CA THR A 468 -16.24 24.55 71.47
C THR A 468 -15.19 24.85 72.53
N GLN A 469 -13.94 24.46 72.30
CA GLN A 469 -12.86 24.63 73.27
C GLN A 469 -11.52 24.90 72.59
N MET A 470 -10.75 25.83 73.16
CA MET A 470 -9.33 26.02 72.87
C MET A 470 -8.53 25.66 74.14
N SER A 471 -7.57 24.72 74.04
CA SER A 471 -6.63 24.41 75.13
C SER A 471 -5.21 24.79 74.70
N VAL A 472 -4.46 25.40 75.62
CA VAL A 472 -3.05 25.76 75.44
C VAL A 472 -2.29 25.33 76.69
N GLU A 473 -1.43 24.33 76.56
CA GLU A 473 -0.72 23.69 77.67
C GLU A 473 0.78 23.75 77.44
N GLY A 474 1.52 24.24 78.43
CA GLY A 474 2.99 24.29 78.43
C GLY A 474 3.51 23.47 79.61
N GLY A 475 4.38 22.49 79.35
CA GLY A 475 4.88 21.58 80.40
C GLY A 475 5.67 22.29 81.50
N ALA A 476 6.47 23.30 81.15
CA ALA A 476 7.22 24.12 82.10
C ALA A 476 6.62 25.52 82.27
N GLN A 477 6.26 26.18 81.17
CA GLN A 477 5.74 27.53 81.18
C GLN A 477 4.88 27.80 79.94
N THR A 478 3.74 28.45 80.15
CA THR A 478 2.96 29.12 79.10
C THR A 478 3.03 30.62 79.38
N ALA A 479 3.52 31.43 78.44
CA ALA A 479 3.61 32.88 78.58
C ALA A 479 2.77 33.58 77.52
N ILE A 480 1.76 34.33 77.96
CA ILE A 480 0.93 35.18 77.09
C ILE A 480 1.28 36.63 77.43
N LYS A 481 1.80 37.38 76.45
CA LYS A 481 2.26 38.76 76.63
C LYS A 481 1.59 39.66 75.59
N GLY A 482 1.09 40.80 76.03
CA GLY A 482 0.49 41.84 75.17
C GLY A 482 0.33 43.15 75.94
N ALA A 483 0.19 44.27 75.23
CA ALA A 483 -0.07 45.58 75.86
C ALA A 483 -1.43 45.59 76.60
N ILE A 484 -2.41 44.84 76.08
CA ILE A 484 -3.70 44.56 76.69
C ILE A 484 -3.97 43.07 76.51
N VAL A 485 -4.27 42.36 77.60
CA VAL A 485 -4.70 40.96 77.59
C VAL A 485 -6.07 40.90 78.26
N ASN A 486 -7.11 40.70 77.45
CA ASN A 486 -8.47 40.53 77.95
C ASN A 486 -8.72 39.03 78.15
N ILE A 487 -8.85 38.62 79.41
CA ILE A 487 -9.25 37.26 79.79
C ILE A 487 -10.69 37.38 80.28
N GLY A 488 -11.62 36.75 79.57
CA GLY A 488 -13.06 36.83 79.84
C GLY A 488 -13.75 35.50 79.61
#